data_AF-A0A9D1JW51-F1
#
_entry.id   AF-A0A9D1JW51-F1
#
_cell.length_a   1.000
_cell.length_b   1.000
_cell.length_c   1.000
_cell.angle_alpha   90.00
_cell.angle_beta   90.00
_cell.angle_gamma   90.00
#
_symmetry.space_group_name_H-M   'P 1'
#
loop_
_entity.id
_entity.type
_entity.pdbx_description
1 polymer ?
#
loop_
_entity_poly.entity_id
_entity_poly.type
_entity_poly.pdbx_seq_one_letter_code
_entity_poly.pdbx_strand_id
1 'polypeptide(L)'
;MIFLARPVFAYDDCLAYKLSPKITLDTPVWSKEVVQPLRHMDLLHGNVIATLVDNYDIVADITNIEDGYCVTLKSVFATVGYSDFLVQIDIRHQPDTCSYNAILSHEDEHIRAYLSVIDDYKKELKDSIYTAADSITPIFVRNASDIDAAITELNAELQAHPDLILIKQKIKAAEEIRNKRVDQHDTGETLRKCFE
;
A
#
# COMPACT_ATOMS: atom_id res chain seq x y z
N MET A 1 -5.52 54.48 24.07
CA MET A 1 -5.84 53.10 23.64
C MET A 1 -4.56 52.49 23.10
N ILE A 2 -3.93 51.61 23.87
CA ILE A 2 -2.77 50.84 23.42
C ILE A 2 -3.34 49.62 22.70
N PHE A 3 -3.16 49.56 21.38
CA PHE A 3 -3.43 48.36 20.61
C PHE A 3 -2.36 47.34 21.00
N LEU A 4 -2.73 46.37 21.84
CA LEU A 4 -1.95 45.15 22.04
C LEU A 4 -2.09 44.34 20.75
N ALA A 5 -1.08 44.41 19.88
CA ALA A 5 -0.93 43.47 18.79
C ALA A 5 -0.85 42.07 19.40
N ARG A 6 -1.81 41.21 19.06
CA ARG A 6 -1.70 39.78 19.37
C ARG A 6 -0.44 39.25 18.69
N PRO A 7 0.38 38.42 19.36
CA PRO A 7 1.47 37.75 18.68
C PRO A 7 0.85 36.90 17.57
N VAL A 8 1.23 37.20 16.33
CA VAL A 8 0.97 36.31 15.19
C VAL A 8 1.74 35.03 15.54
N PHE A 9 1.01 33.95 15.79
CA PHE A 9 1.63 32.67 16.12
C PHE A 9 2.51 32.25 14.94
N ALA A 10 3.75 31.80 15.21
CA ALA A 10 4.75 31.35 14.22
C ALA A 10 4.25 30.28 13.23
N TYR A 11 3.09 29.66 13.50
CA TYR A 11 2.40 28.78 12.57
C TYR A 11 2.03 29.45 11.24
N ASP A 12 1.63 30.73 11.25
CA ASP A 12 1.30 31.46 10.01
C ASP A 12 2.55 31.74 9.14
N ASP A 13 3.74 31.77 9.72
CA ASP A 13 4.99 32.06 8.99
C ASP A 13 5.43 30.87 8.12
N CYS A 14 5.22 29.64 8.60
CA CYS A 14 5.66 28.47 7.85
C CYS A 14 4.82 28.18 6.59
N LEU A 15 3.59 28.71 6.48
CA LEU A 15 2.74 28.51 5.31
C LEU A 15 3.33 29.09 4.02
N ALA A 16 4.11 30.17 4.12
CA ALA A 16 4.80 30.76 2.97
C ALA A 16 5.84 29.82 2.34
N TYR A 17 6.31 28.82 3.10
CA TYR A 17 7.29 27.83 2.67
C TYR A 17 6.65 26.49 2.30
N LYS A 18 5.31 26.42 2.21
CA LYS A 18 4.62 25.22 1.74
C LYS A 18 5.01 24.89 0.30
N LEU A 19 5.40 23.64 0.07
CA LEU A 19 5.71 23.12 -1.25
C LEU A 19 4.54 22.30 -1.80
N SER A 20 4.44 22.22 -3.13
CA SER A 20 3.65 21.18 -3.78
C SER A 20 4.48 19.89 -3.80
N PRO A 21 4.03 18.82 -3.13
CA PRO A 21 4.86 17.64 -2.93
C PRO A 21 4.98 16.81 -4.22
N LYS A 22 6.19 16.36 -4.52
CA LYS A 22 6.42 15.41 -5.63
C LYS A 22 6.07 13.99 -5.19
N ILE A 23 5.19 13.32 -5.93
CA ILE A 23 4.77 11.95 -5.62
C ILE A 23 5.32 10.94 -6.62
N THR A 24 6.03 9.95 -6.10
CA THR A 24 6.45 8.75 -6.83
C THR A 24 5.73 7.55 -6.23
N LEU A 25 5.11 6.73 -7.08
CA LEU A 25 4.44 5.50 -6.68
C LEU A 25 4.97 4.35 -7.54
N ASP A 26 5.67 3.44 -6.88
CA ASP A 26 6.19 2.22 -7.48
C ASP A 26 5.45 1.00 -6.96
N THR A 27 5.53 -0.08 -7.73
CA THR A 27 5.01 -1.40 -7.37
C THR A 27 6.20 -2.34 -7.20
N PRO A 28 6.29 -3.12 -6.10
CA PRO A 28 7.39 -4.05 -5.92
C PRO A 28 7.42 -5.10 -7.02
N VAL A 29 8.62 -5.62 -7.31
CA VAL A 29 8.75 -6.84 -8.12
C VAL A 29 8.27 -8.00 -7.27
N TRP A 30 7.40 -8.85 -7.82
CA TRP A 30 6.81 -9.96 -7.10
C TRP A 30 7.45 -11.29 -7.44
N SER A 31 7.39 -12.22 -6.50
CA SER A 31 7.81 -13.61 -6.64
C SER A 31 6.68 -14.58 -6.29
N LYS A 32 6.75 -15.80 -6.81
CA LYS A 32 5.81 -16.89 -6.49
C LYS A 32 6.59 -18.12 -6.03
N GLU A 33 6.20 -18.68 -4.90
CA GLU A 33 6.68 -19.97 -4.39
C GLU A 33 5.50 -20.93 -4.28
N VAL A 34 5.71 -22.20 -4.66
CA VAL A 34 4.71 -23.25 -4.50
C VAL A 34 5.24 -24.30 -3.53
N VAL A 35 4.47 -24.62 -2.50
CA VAL A 35 4.84 -25.58 -1.47
C VAL A 35 3.72 -26.59 -1.22
N GLN A 36 4.09 -27.73 -0.63
CA GLN A 36 3.13 -28.75 -0.20
C GLN A 36 3.20 -28.94 1.31
N PRO A 37 2.26 -28.36 2.08
CA PRO A 37 2.22 -28.53 3.52
C PRO A 37 2.05 -30.00 3.91
N LEU A 38 2.67 -30.40 5.02
CA LEU A 38 2.54 -31.77 5.56
C LEU A 38 1.14 -32.07 6.12
N ARG A 39 0.36 -31.04 6.41
CA ARG A 39 -1.03 -31.19 6.85
C ARG A 39 -1.94 -31.25 5.64
N HIS A 40 -2.90 -32.18 5.68
CA HIS A 40 -3.93 -32.26 4.66
C HIS A 40 -4.73 -30.95 4.60
N MET A 41 -4.97 -30.50 3.38
CA MET A 41 -5.73 -29.35 2.97
C MET A 41 -6.99 -29.82 2.20
N ASP A 42 -7.69 -28.86 1.61
CA ASP A 42 -8.69 -29.15 0.58
C ASP A 42 -8.02 -29.88 -0.61
N LEU A 43 -8.71 -30.89 -1.16
CA LEU A 43 -8.27 -31.61 -2.35
C LEU A 43 -8.70 -30.92 -3.64
N LEU A 44 -9.60 -29.95 -3.55
CA LEU A 44 -10.16 -29.27 -4.72
C LEU A 44 -9.46 -27.94 -5.00
N HIS A 45 -8.92 -27.31 -3.95
CA HIS A 45 -8.29 -25.99 -4.03
C HIS A 45 -6.99 -25.96 -3.25
N GLY A 46 -6.09 -25.10 -3.68
CA GLY A 46 -4.93 -24.68 -2.91
C GLY A 46 -5.29 -23.50 -2.00
N ASN A 47 -4.24 -22.84 -1.52
CA ASN A 47 -4.36 -21.59 -0.78
C ASN A 47 -3.26 -20.63 -1.24
N VAL A 48 -3.65 -19.41 -1.61
CA VAL A 48 -2.71 -18.33 -1.93
C VAL A 48 -2.56 -17.40 -0.73
N ILE A 49 -1.35 -17.29 -0.22
CA ILE A 49 -0.97 -16.29 0.79
C ILE A 49 -0.20 -15.19 0.07
N ALA A 50 -0.74 -13.97 0.08
CA ALA A 50 -0.16 -12.81 -0.59
C ALA A 50 0.43 -11.83 0.43
N THR A 51 1.69 -11.41 0.22
CA THR A 51 2.36 -10.40 1.04
C THR A 51 2.24 -9.03 0.39
N LEU A 52 1.46 -8.14 1.01
CA LEU A 52 1.30 -6.75 0.59
C LEU A 52 2.42 -5.87 1.19
N VAL A 53 3.11 -5.13 0.33
CA VAL A 53 3.99 -4.02 0.69
C VAL A 53 3.17 -2.73 0.64
N ASP A 54 3.23 -1.95 1.71
CA ASP A 54 2.53 -0.66 1.86
C ASP A 54 3.47 0.33 2.56
N ASN A 55 4.48 0.83 1.83
CA ASN A 55 5.54 1.67 2.37
C ASN A 55 5.48 3.11 1.83
N TYR A 56 5.73 4.09 2.71
CA TYR A 56 5.73 5.52 2.41
C TYR A 56 6.94 6.18 3.04
N ASP A 57 7.92 6.53 2.21
CA ASP A 57 9.08 7.31 2.62
C ASP A 57 8.86 8.77 2.23
N ILE A 58 9.02 9.69 3.18
CA ILE A 58 8.90 11.12 2.92
C ILE A 58 10.27 11.79 2.91
N VAL A 59 10.40 12.85 2.13
CA VAL A 59 11.50 13.80 2.22
C VAL A 59 10.93 15.14 2.59
N ALA A 60 11.50 15.76 3.61
CA ALA A 60 11.16 17.11 4.01
C ALA A 60 12.16 18.13 3.44
N ASP A 61 11.70 19.35 3.23
CA ASP A 61 12.53 20.53 3.06
C ASP A 61 12.57 21.31 4.37
N ILE A 62 13.74 21.83 4.72
CA ILE A 62 13.98 22.53 5.99
C ILE A 62 14.40 23.95 5.64
N THR A 63 13.53 24.91 5.89
CA THR A 63 13.86 26.33 5.71
C THR A 63 14.18 26.96 7.06
N ASN A 64 15.37 27.53 7.18
CA ASN A 64 15.75 28.32 8.36
C ASN A 64 15.07 29.70 8.28
N ILE A 65 14.43 30.10 9.37
CA ILE A 65 13.83 31.41 9.57
C ILE A 65 14.35 32.03 10.86
N GLU A 66 14.11 33.32 11.07
CA GLU A 66 14.73 34.12 12.15
C GLU A 66 14.63 33.46 13.54
N ASP A 67 13.51 32.79 13.82
CA ASP A 67 13.21 32.19 15.12
C ASP A 67 13.26 30.64 15.14
N GLY A 68 13.65 29.98 14.05
CA GLY A 68 13.67 28.52 14.00
C GLY A 68 13.72 27.92 12.60
N TYR A 69 12.97 26.84 12.40
CA TYR A 69 12.96 26.07 11.16
C TYR A 69 11.51 25.73 10.78
N CYS A 70 11.18 25.91 9.52
CA CYS A 70 9.97 25.36 8.93
C CYS A 70 10.31 24.04 8.23
N VAL A 71 9.66 22.96 8.67
CA VAL A 71 9.81 21.62 8.09
C VAL A 71 8.58 21.37 7.22
N THR A 72 8.78 21.23 5.92
CA THR A 72 7.68 21.05 4.94
C THR A 72 7.85 19.76 4.16
N LEU A 73 6.74 19.10 3.82
CA LEU A 73 6.76 17.89 3.01
C LEU A 73 7.13 18.23 1.56
N LYS A 74 8.26 17.71 1.08
CA LYS A 74 8.79 17.98 -0.27
C LYS A 74 8.43 16.88 -1.26
N SER A 75 8.52 15.62 -0.84
CA SER A 75 8.19 14.49 -1.70
C SER A 75 7.80 13.25 -0.91
N VAL A 76 6.99 12.40 -1.54
CA VAL A 76 6.63 11.08 -1.05
C VAL A 76 7.09 10.04 -2.07
N PHE A 77 7.81 9.04 -1.60
CA PHE A 77 8.18 7.83 -2.32
C PHE A 77 7.37 6.67 -1.74
N ALA A 78 6.31 6.30 -2.45
CA ALA A 78 5.45 5.20 -2.06
C ALA A 78 5.81 3.93 -2.84
N THR A 79 5.87 2.80 -2.15
CA THR A 79 5.93 1.46 -2.76
C THR A 79 4.74 0.67 -2.27
N VAL A 80 3.78 0.42 -3.16
CA VAL A 80 2.52 -0.27 -2.81
C VAL A 80 2.23 -1.38 -3.81
N GLY A 81 2.00 -2.60 -3.30
CA GLY A 81 1.67 -3.78 -4.10
C GLY A 81 2.22 -5.07 -3.50
N TYR A 82 2.04 -6.18 -4.19
CA TYR A 82 2.43 -7.50 -3.66
C TYR A 82 3.89 -7.82 -3.97
N SER A 83 4.65 -8.29 -2.98
CA SER A 83 6.03 -8.76 -3.18
C SER A 83 6.14 -10.26 -3.33
N ASP A 84 5.26 -11.02 -2.67
CA ASP A 84 5.39 -12.47 -2.59
C ASP A 84 4.03 -13.14 -2.58
N PHE A 85 3.93 -14.25 -3.32
CA PHE A 85 2.80 -15.16 -3.29
C PHE A 85 3.29 -16.57 -2.92
N LEU A 86 2.80 -17.08 -1.80
CA LEU A 86 3.00 -18.47 -1.39
C LEU A 86 1.75 -19.27 -1.74
N VAL A 87 1.87 -20.16 -2.72
CA VAL A 87 0.83 -21.09 -3.13
C VAL A 87 1.03 -22.41 -2.39
N GLN A 88 0.00 -22.85 -1.68
CA GLN A 88 0.01 -24.10 -0.95
C GLN A 88 -0.93 -25.09 -1.64
N ILE A 89 -0.40 -26.24 -2.04
CA ILE A 89 -1.18 -27.32 -2.66
C ILE A 89 -1.09 -28.56 -1.77
N ASP A 90 -2.20 -29.28 -1.60
CA ASP A 90 -2.21 -30.50 -0.79
C ASP A 90 -1.15 -31.51 -1.27
N ILE A 91 -0.43 -32.12 -0.32
CA ILE A 91 0.64 -33.09 -0.57
C ILE A 91 0.19 -34.34 -1.34
N ARG A 92 -1.11 -34.64 -1.35
CA ARG A 92 -1.69 -35.77 -2.09
C ARG A 92 -1.69 -35.52 -3.61
N HIS A 93 -1.64 -34.27 -4.06
CA HIS A 93 -1.43 -33.96 -5.47
C HIS A 93 0.06 -33.94 -5.78
N GLN A 94 0.59 -35.03 -6.34
CA GLN A 94 2.01 -35.06 -6.68
C GLN A 94 2.35 -33.96 -7.70
N PRO A 95 3.51 -33.28 -7.57
CA PRO A 95 3.94 -32.28 -8.54
C PRO A 95 3.91 -32.81 -9.98
N ASP A 96 3.65 -31.91 -10.92
CA ASP A 96 3.56 -32.19 -12.37
C ASP A 96 2.45 -33.16 -12.80
N THR A 97 1.59 -33.61 -11.88
CA THR A 97 0.38 -34.37 -12.24
C THR A 97 -0.72 -33.46 -12.79
N CYS A 98 -1.66 -34.05 -13.53
CA CYS A 98 -2.84 -33.32 -14.03
C CYS A 98 -3.54 -32.56 -12.89
N SER A 99 -3.83 -33.25 -11.77
CA SER A 99 -4.55 -32.63 -10.64
C SER A 99 -3.75 -31.50 -9.98
N TYR A 100 -2.43 -31.64 -9.85
CA TYR A 100 -1.58 -30.59 -9.30
C TYR A 100 -1.56 -29.35 -10.20
N ASN A 101 -1.39 -29.55 -11.51
CA ASN A 101 -1.36 -28.45 -12.47
C ASN A 101 -2.73 -27.78 -12.63
N ALA A 102 -3.83 -28.52 -12.51
CA ALA A 102 -5.18 -27.97 -12.50
C ALA A 102 -5.38 -27.03 -11.29
N ILE A 103 -5.01 -27.48 -10.09
CA ILE A 103 -5.09 -26.66 -8.87
C ILE A 103 -4.15 -25.45 -9.00
N LEU A 104 -2.89 -25.65 -9.37
CA LEU A 104 -1.94 -24.54 -9.52
C LEU A 104 -2.42 -23.49 -10.53
N SER A 105 -3.06 -23.92 -11.63
CA SER A 105 -3.64 -22.99 -12.60
C SER A 105 -4.77 -22.15 -12.01
N HIS A 106 -5.62 -22.75 -11.15
CA HIS A 106 -6.66 -22.03 -10.41
C HIS A 106 -6.04 -21.04 -9.41
N GLU A 107 -5.04 -21.47 -8.63
CA GLU A 107 -4.33 -20.58 -7.70
C GLU A 107 -3.63 -19.41 -8.41
N ASP A 108 -3.15 -19.60 -9.63
CA ASP A 108 -2.59 -18.52 -10.45
C ASP A 108 -3.65 -17.48 -10.86
N GLU A 109 -4.94 -17.84 -10.91
CA GLU A 109 -6.03 -16.88 -11.14
C GLU A 109 -6.23 -15.96 -9.94
N HIS A 110 -6.11 -16.48 -8.71
CA HIS A 110 -6.10 -15.65 -7.50
C HIS A 110 -4.95 -14.65 -7.50
N ILE A 111 -3.73 -15.07 -7.89
CA ILE A 111 -2.58 -14.16 -8.02
C ILE A 111 -2.86 -13.05 -9.04
N ARG A 112 -3.40 -13.39 -10.22
CA ARG A 112 -3.78 -12.39 -11.24
C ARG A 112 -4.88 -11.46 -10.74
N ALA A 113 -5.81 -11.96 -9.92
CA ALA A 113 -6.84 -11.14 -9.30
C ALA A 113 -6.22 -10.07 -8.38
N TYR A 114 -5.30 -10.45 -7.49
CA TYR A 114 -4.59 -9.49 -6.63
C TYR A 114 -3.80 -8.45 -7.43
N LEU A 115 -2.97 -8.90 -8.38
CA LEU A 115 -2.13 -8.01 -9.19
C LEU A 115 -2.96 -7.02 -10.01
N SER A 116 -4.07 -7.47 -10.60
CA SER A 116 -4.93 -6.61 -11.41
C SER A 116 -5.66 -5.54 -10.59
N VAL A 117 -6.00 -5.80 -9.32
CA VAL A 117 -6.59 -4.75 -8.46
C VAL A 117 -5.58 -3.65 -8.17
N ILE A 118 -4.33 -4.00 -7.87
CA ILE A 118 -3.28 -2.99 -7.65
C ILE A 118 -3.07 -2.12 -8.90
N ASP A 119 -3.06 -2.73 -10.09
CA ASP A 119 -2.91 -2.01 -11.36
C ASP A 119 -4.10 -1.06 -11.62
N ASP A 120 -5.34 -1.55 -11.46
CA ASP A 120 -6.56 -0.77 -11.66
C ASP A 120 -6.62 0.47 -10.76
N TYR A 121 -6.16 0.34 -9.51
CA TYR A 121 -6.20 1.41 -8.51
C TYR A 121 -4.95 2.29 -8.49
N LYS A 122 -3.90 1.98 -9.28
CA LYS A 122 -2.60 2.68 -9.23
C LYS A 122 -2.74 4.19 -9.38
N LYS A 123 -3.56 4.65 -10.34
CA LYS A 123 -3.79 6.08 -10.56
C LYS A 123 -4.51 6.72 -9.37
N GLU A 124 -5.61 6.10 -8.93
CA GLU A 124 -6.46 6.65 -7.86
C GLU A 124 -5.69 6.68 -6.52
N LEU A 125 -4.85 5.67 -6.25
CA LEU A 125 -3.92 5.65 -5.13
C LEU A 125 -2.89 6.79 -5.21
N LYS A 126 -2.25 6.99 -6.37
CA LYS A 126 -1.31 8.10 -6.55
C LYS A 126 -1.96 9.46 -6.30
N ASP A 127 -3.18 9.64 -6.82
CA ASP A 127 -3.94 10.88 -6.62
C ASP A 127 -4.31 11.08 -5.14
N SER A 128 -4.73 10.02 -4.43
CA SER A 128 -4.98 10.08 -2.99
C SER A 128 -3.73 10.40 -2.16
N ILE A 129 -2.57 9.85 -2.53
CA ILE A 129 -1.29 10.20 -1.89
C ILE A 129 -0.96 11.67 -2.13
N TYR A 130 -1.16 12.16 -3.36
CA TYR A 130 -0.95 13.57 -3.67
C TYR A 130 -1.87 14.48 -2.84
N THR A 131 -3.18 14.20 -2.81
CA THR A 131 -4.13 15.01 -2.04
C THR A 131 -3.79 15.00 -0.55
N ALA A 132 -3.45 13.83 -0.01
CA ALA A 132 -3.02 13.70 1.38
C ALA A 132 -1.77 14.54 1.65
N ALA A 133 -0.73 14.38 0.83
CA ALA A 133 0.52 15.12 0.97
C ALA A 133 0.35 16.63 0.81
N ASP A 134 -0.44 17.08 -0.17
CA ASP A 134 -0.70 18.49 -0.45
C ASP A 134 -1.55 19.14 0.65
N SER A 135 -2.35 18.37 1.40
CA SER A 135 -3.12 18.89 2.53
C SER A 135 -2.26 19.24 3.74
N ILE A 136 -1.10 18.60 3.90
CA ILE A 136 -0.24 18.74 5.08
C ILE A 136 0.36 20.13 5.13
N THR A 137 0.30 20.73 6.32
CA THR A 137 0.89 22.04 6.61
C THR A 137 2.30 21.91 7.14
N PRO A 138 3.22 22.82 6.77
CA PRO A 138 4.55 22.84 7.36
C PRO A 138 4.54 22.98 8.88
N ILE A 139 5.48 22.32 9.56
CA ILE A 139 5.62 22.35 11.02
C ILE A 139 6.76 23.29 11.38
N PHE A 140 6.48 24.26 12.25
CA PHE A 140 7.51 25.11 12.84
C PHE A 140 8.18 24.42 14.03
N VAL A 141 9.50 24.39 14.03
CA VAL A 141 10.30 23.97 15.19
C VAL A 141 11.31 25.03 15.55
N ARG A 142 11.51 25.26 16.85
CA ARG A 142 12.45 26.28 17.33
C ARG A 142 13.90 25.82 17.27
N ASN A 143 14.14 24.54 17.56
CA ASN A 143 15.49 23.97 17.64
C ASN A 143 15.69 22.93 16.54
N ALA A 144 16.93 22.84 16.06
CA ALA A 144 17.31 21.83 15.07
C ALA A 144 17.12 20.38 15.59
N SER A 145 17.20 20.18 16.91
CA SER A 145 16.96 18.86 17.54
C SER A 145 15.55 18.33 17.34
N ASP A 146 14.59 19.21 17.02
CA ASP A 146 13.17 18.86 16.96
C ASP A 146 12.74 18.57 15.50
N ILE A 147 13.64 18.72 14.53
CA ILE A 147 13.35 18.51 13.09
C ILE A 147 12.94 17.08 12.80
N ASP A 148 13.64 16.08 13.33
CA ASP A 148 13.33 14.67 13.07
C ASP A 148 11.96 14.27 13.63
N ALA A 149 11.57 14.87 14.76
CA ALA A 149 10.24 14.69 15.33
C ALA A 149 9.16 15.31 14.41
N ALA A 150 9.41 16.51 13.88
CA ALA A 150 8.51 17.12 12.91
C ALA A 150 8.39 16.30 11.61
N ILE A 151 9.49 15.72 11.09
CA ILE A 151 9.42 14.81 9.93
C ILE A 151 8.56 13.58 10.26
N THR A 152 8.73 13.00 11.45
CA THR A 152 7.92 11.86 11.90
C THR A 152 6.44 12.24 11.97
N GLU A 153 6.12 13.44 12.45
CA GLU A 153 4.76 13.97 12.51
C GLU A 153 4.16 14.18 11.11
N LEU A 154 4.90 14.77 10.17
CA LEU A 154 4.47 14.90 8.77
C LEU A 154 4.13 13.53 8.15
N ASN A 155 4.93 12.49 8.41
CA ASN A 155 4.64 11.14 7.91
C ASN A 155 3.41 10.53 8.58
N ALA A 156 3.24 10.75 9.89
CA ALA A 156 2.07 10.28 10.62
C ALA A 156 0.78 10.95 10.10
N GLU A 157 0.81 12.26 9.83
CA GLU A 157 -0.30 12.99 9.22
C GLU A 157 -0.64 12.45 7.83
N LEU A 158 0.36 12.19 6.98
CA LEU A 158 0.18 11.57 5.67
C LEU A 158 -0.57 10.24 5.77
N GLN A 159 -0.12 9.36 6.66
CA GLN A 159 -0.69 8.02 6.81
C GLN A 159 -2.08 8.02 7.48
N ALA A 160 -2.36 9.02 8.32
CA ALA A 160 -3.66 9.21 8.93
C ALA A 160 -4.68 9.93 8.03
N HIS A 161 -4.26 10.41 6.85
CA HIS A 161 -5.13 11.20 5.99
C HIS A 161 -6.34 10.39 5.48
N PRO A 162 -7.58 10.92 5.60
CA PRO A 162 -8.80 10.19 5.22
C PRO A 162 -8.81 9.66 3.78
N ASP A 163 -8.31 10.42 2.82
CA ASP A 163 -8.27 9.97 1.41
C ASP A 163 -7.35 8.77 1.20
N LEU A 164 -6.22 8.73 1.92
CA LEU A 164 -5.28 7.62 1.84
C LEU A 164 -5.86 6.37 2.53
N ILE A 165 -6.56 6.56 3.65
CA ILE A 165 -7.28 5.47 4.33
C ILE A 165 -8.39 4.92 3.42
N LEU A 166 -9.19 5.80 2.81
CA LEU A 166 -10.32 5.41 1.98
C LEU A 166 -9.87 4.62 0.75
N ILE A 167 -8.81 5.05 0.05
CA ILE A 167 -8.34 4.32 -1.12
C ILE A 167 -7.79 2.94 -0.75
N LYS A 168 -7.10 2.80 0.39
CA LYS A 168 -6.65 1.50 0.90
C LYS A 168 -7.84 0.57 1.21
N GLN A 169 -8.91 1.10 1.79
CA GLN A 169 -10.14 0.33 2.02
C GLN A 169 -10.81 -0.11 0.71
N LYS A 170 -10.86 0.77 -0.30
CA LYS A 170 -11.39 0.43 -1.62
C LYS A 170 -10.58 -0.68 -2.30
N ILE A 171 -9.25 -0.59 -2.27
CA ILE A 171 -8.34 -1.61 -2.81
C ILE A 171 -8.63 -2.95 -2.13
N LYS A 172 -8.61 -2.98 -0.79
CA LYS A 172 -8.89 -4.20 -0.03
C LYS A 172 -10.26 -4.80 -0.36
N ALA A 173 -11.30 -3.97 -0.44
CA ALA A 173 -12.64 -4.46 -0.80
C ALA A 173 -12.68 -5.02 -2.23
N ALA A 174 -12.00 -4.37 -3.18
CA ALA A 174 -11.91 -4.85 -4.56
C ALA A 174 -11.14 -6.17 -4.67
N GLU A 175 -10.07 -6.34 -3.88
CA GLU A 175 -9.32 -7.60 -3.76
C GLU A 175 -10.22 -8.71 -3.23
N GLU A 176 -10.91 -8.50 -2.11
CA GLU A 176 -11.82 -9.50 -1.53
C GLU A 176 -12.90 -9.92 -2.53
N ILE A 177 -13.50 -8.95 -3.24
CA ILE A 177 -14.53 -9.21 -4.25
C ILE A 177 -13.95 -9.98 -5.44
N ARG A 178 -12.80 -9.57 -5.97
CA ARG A 178 -12.22 -10.19 -7.17
C ARG A 178 -11.69 -11.58 -6.86
N ASN A 179 -11.04 -11.75 -5.71
CA ASN A 179 -10.54 -13.04 -5.24
C ASN A 179 -11.69 -14.04 -5.08
N LYS A 180 -12.80 -13.63 -4.45
CA LYS A 180 -13.99 -14.48 -4.29
C LYS A 180 -14.64 -14.88 -5.62
N ARG A 181 -14.55 -14.03 -6.66
CA ARG A 181 -15.10 -14.35 -7.99
C ARG A 181 -14.33 -15.47 -8.69
N VAL A 182 -13.04 -15.64 -8.39
CA VAL A 182 -12.24 -16.74 -8.92
C VAL A 182 -12.86 -18.07 -8.49
N ASP A 183 -13.08 -18.27 -7.19
CA ASP A 183 -13.74 -19.47 -6.65
C ASP A 183 -15.18 -19.67 -7.16
N GLN A 184 -15.92 -18.57 -7.36
CA GLN A 184 -17.31 -18.66 -7.86
C GLN A 184 -17.40 -19.14 -9.31
N HIS A 185 -16.33 -18.98 -10.09
CA HIS A 185 -16.27 -19.44 -11.47
C HIS A 185 -15.62 -20.82 -11.62
N ASP A 186 -15.01 -21.35 -10.55
CA ASP A 186 -14.50 -22.71 -10.57
C ASP A 186 -15.64 -23.71 -10.38
N THR A 187 -15.91 -24.48 -11.43
CA THR A 187 -16.89 -25.56 -11.43
C THR A 187 -16.29 -26.89 -11.02
N GLY A 188 -14.98 -26.95 -10.77
CA GLY A 188 -14.22 -28.17 -10.52
C GLY A 188 -14.08 -29.09 -11.74
N GLU A 189 -14.57 -28.66 -12.91
CA GLU A 189 -14.58 -29.50 -14.12
C GLU A 189 -13.16 -29.83 -14.60
N THR A 190 -12.25 -28.85 -14.56
CA THR A 190 -10.84 -29.03 -14.95
C THR A 190 -10.16 -30.07 -14.07
N LEU A 191 -10.39 -30.01 -12.76
CA LEU A 191 -9.83 -30.97 -11.82
C LEU A 191 -10.49 -32.36 -11.96
N ARG A 192 -11.80 -32.43 -12.18
CA ARG A 192 -12.52 -33.69 -12.40
C ARG A 192 -11.99 -34.48 -13.59
N LYS A 193 -11.65 -33.80 -14.70
CA LYS A 193 -11.05 -34.42 -15.89
C LYS A 193 -9.72 -35.11 -15.61
N CYS A 194 -9.05 -34.80 -14.50
CA CYS A 194 -7.82 -35.48 -14.11
C CYS A 194 -8.05 -36.84 -13.44
N PHE A 195 -9.29 -37.19 -13.10
CA PHE A 195 -9.66 -38.44 -12.43
C PHE A 195 -10.55 -39.36 -13.29
N GLU A 196 -10.85 -38.95 -14.53
CA GLU A 196 -11.55 -39.74 -15.55
C GLU A 196 -10.55 -40.55 -16.40
#